data_AF-A0A380H2I9-F1
#
_entry.id   AF-A0A380H2I9-F1
#
_cell.length_a   1.000
_cell.length_b   1.000
_cell.length_c   1.000
_cell.angle_alpha   90.00
_cell.angle_beta   90.00
_cell.angle_gamma   90.00
#
_symmetry.space_group_name_H-M   'P 1'
#
loop_
_entity.id
_entity.type
_entity.pdbx_description
1 polymer ?
#
loop_
_entity_poly.entity_id
_entity_poly.type
_entity_poly.pdbx_seq_one_letter_code
_entity_poly.pdbx_strand_id
1 'polypeptide(L)' 'MGLNYSQTMKAVVMPQAVKNILPALGNEFVTLIKESSIVSTIGVGEIMFNAQVVQGISFDPFTPLLIAAILYFILTPYFD' A
#
# COMPACT_ATOMS: atom_id res chain seq x y z
N MET A 1 36.27 -34.60 -0.18
CA MET A 1 36.68 -33.32 -0.81
C MET A 1 35.41 -32.58 -1.20
N GLY A 2 34.78 -31.94 -0.22
CA GLY A 2 33.48 -31.29 -0.37
C GLY A 2 33.63 -29.77 -0.50
N LEU A 3 32.59 -29.13 -1.04
CA LEU A 3 32.50 -27.68 -1.15
C LEU A 3 32.66 -27.03 0.23
N ASN A 4 33.45 -25.97 0.32
CA ASN A 4 33.52 -25.16 1.55
C ASN A 4 32.18 -24.46 1.81
N TYR A 5 31.94 -23.99 3.04
CA TYR A 5 30.68 -23.35 3.43
C TYR A 5 30.25 -22.21 2.48
N SER A 6 31.19 -21.36 2.05
CA SER A 6 30.91 -20.26 1.12
C SER A 6 30.57 -20.75 -0.29
N GLN A 7 31.20 -21.84 -0.74
CA GLN A 7 30.91 -22.48 -2.02
C GLN A 7 29.52 -23.11 -2.00
N THR A 8 29.17 -23.82 -0.92
CA THR A 8 27.84 -24.41 -0.74
C THR A 8 26.75 -23.34 -0.68
N MET A 9 26.99 -22.23 0.02
CA MET A 9 26.03 -21.13 0.14
C MET A 9 25.73 -20.49 -1.23
N LYS A 10 26.76 -20.18 -2.02
CA LYS A 10 26.59 -19.53 -3.33
C LYS A 10 26.09 -20.47 -4.42
N ALA A 11 26.56 -21.72 -4.45
CA ALA A 11 26.26 -22.64 -5.53
C ALA A 11 24.98 -23.46 -5.31
N VAL A 12 24.57 -23.65 -4.04
CA VAL A 12 23.46 -24.56 -3.70
C VAL A 12 22.33 -23.80 -3.02
N VAL A 13 22.61 -23.13 -1.89
CA VAL A 13 21.57 -22.54 -1.04
C VAL A 13 20.95 -21.30 -1.66
N MET A 14 21.76 -20.33 -2.13
CA MET A 14 21.25 -19.08 -2.73
C MET A 14 20.39 -19.32 -3.98
N PRO A 15 20.80 -20.14 -4.97
CA PRO A 15 19.96 -20.40 -6.14
C PRO A 15 18.63 -21.08 -5.78
N GLN A 16 18.63 -21.93 -4.75
CA GLN A 16 17.42 -22.62 -4.28
C GLN A 16 16.50 -21.67 -3.51
N ALA A 17 17.06 -20.84 -2.62
CA ALA A 17 16.32 -19.84 -1.87
C ALA A 17 15.64 -18.83 -2.81
N VAL A 18 16.36 -18.35 -3.83
CA VAL A 18 15.82 -17.43 -4.83
C VAL A 18 14.65 -18.07 -5.61
N LYS A 19 14.78 -19.33 -6.05
CA LYS A 19 13.69 -20.03 -6.76
C LYS A 19 12.44 -20.25 -5.89
N ASN A 20 12.60 -20.38 -4.58
CA ASN A 20 11.48 -20.59 -3.66
C ASN A 20 10.82 -19.28 -3.21
N ILE A 21 11.59 -18.20 -3.03
CA ILE A 21 11.12 -16.92 -2.51
C ILE A 21 10.57 -16.02 -3.64
N LEU A 22 11.11 -16.08 -4.85
CA LEU A 22 10.65 -15.25 -5.98
C LEU A 22 9.14 -15.42 -6.29
N PRO A 23 8.58 -16.65 -6.34
CA PRO A 23 7.15 -16.83 -6.54
C PRO A 23 6.31 -16.22 -5.41
N ALA A 24 6.77 -16.32 -4.16
CA ALA A 24 6.09 -15.74 -3.00
C ALA A 24 6.10 -14.20 -3.05
N LEU A 25 7.25 -13.60 -3.39
CA LEU A 25 7.37 -12.15 -3.60
C LEU A 25 6.50 -11.65 -4.75
N GLY A 26 6.40 -12.42 -5.84
CA GLY A 26 5.51 -12.09 -6.95
C GLY A 26 4.04 -12.05 -6.53
N ASN A 27 3.61 -13.03 -5.73
CA ASN A 27 2.24 -13.05 -5.19
C ASN A 27 2.00 -11.86 -4.23
N GLU A 28 2.92 -11.59 -3.31
CA GLU A 28 2.87 -10.43 -2.41
C GLU A 28 2.81 -9.10 -3.18
N PHE A 29 3.65 -8.94 -4.20
CA PHE A 29 3.67 -7.74 -5.03
C PHE A 29 2.30 -7.47 -5.70
N VAL A 30 1.65 -8.52 -6.23
CA VAL A 30 0.31 -8.41 -6.82
C VAL A 30 -0.74 -8.03 -5.76
N THR A 31 -0.66 -8.61 -4.57
CA THR A 31 -1.53 -8.26 -3.44
C THR A 31 -1.38 -6.80 -3.04
N LEU A 32 -0.14 -6.32 -2.89
CA LEU A 32 0.14 -4.93 -2.53
C LEU A 32 -0.38 -3.94 -3.57
N ILE A 33 -0.21 -4.23 -4.87
CA ILE A 33 -0.80 -3.40 -5.93
C ILE A 33 -2.32 -3.34 -5.78
N LYS A 34 -2.97 -4.48 -5.54
CA LYS A 34 -4.42 -4.55 -5.42
C LYS A 34 -4.93 -3.77 -4.20
N GLU A 35 -4.29 -3.93 -3.05
CA GLU A 35 -4.64 -3.23 -1.81
C GLU A 35 -4.42 -1.72 -1.93
N SER A 36 -3.27 -1.30 -2.47
CA SER A 36 -2.97 0.11 -2.76
C SER A 36 -4.00 0.74 -3.70
N SER A 37 -4.37 0.04 -4.78
CA SER A 37 -5.36 0.53 -5.75
C SER A 37 -6.75 0.71 -5.14
N ILE A 38 -7.18 -0.22 -4.29
CA ILE A 38 -8.48 -0.16 -3.61
C ILE A 38 -8.51 1.01 -2.63
N VAL A 39 -7.47 1.17 -1.81
CA VAL A 39 -7.37 2.25 -0.82
C VAL A 39 -7.33 3.62 -1.51
N SER A 40 -6.61 3.75 -2.63
CA SER A 40 -6.56 4.99 -3.43
C SER A 40 -7.93 5.35 -4.01
N THR A 41 -8.61 4.37 -4.63
CA THR A 41 -9.88 4.60 -5.32
C THR A 41 -11.03 4.88 -4.35
N ILE A 42 -11.09 4.17 -3.22
CA ILE A 42 -12.19 4.27 -2.26
C ILE A 42 -11.93 5.36 -1.20
N GLY A 43 -10.68 5.52 -0.75
CA GLY A 43 -10.36 6.37 0.41
C GLY A 43 -10.72 7.85 0.20
N VAL A 44 -10.44 8.40 -1.00
CA VAL A 44 -10.83 9.78 -1.32
C VAL A 44 -12.36 9.94 -1.36
N GLY A 45 -13.06 8.95 -1.92
CA GLY A 45 -14.52 8.92 -1.97
C GLY A 45 -15.16 8.85 -0.58
N GLU A 46 -14.61 8.03 0.32
CA GLU A 46 -15.06 7.95 1.72
C GLU A 46 -14.85 9.25 2.49
N ILE A 47 -13.70 9.91 2.32
CA ILE A 47 -13.43 11.19 3.00
C ILE A 47 -14.44 12.25 2.56
N MET A 48 -14.69 12.36 1.26
CA MET A 48 -15.64 13.33 0.72
C MET A 48 -17.09 13.03 1.14
N PHE A 49 -17.47 11.75 1.13
CA PHE A 49 -18.79 11.31 1.60
C PHE A 49 -19.01 11.68 3.06
N ASN A 50 -18.04 11.38 3.93
CA ASN A 50 -18.13 11.73 5.36
C ASN A 50 -18.16 13.25 5.57
N ALA A 51 -17.40 14.02 4.80
CA ALA A 51 -17.45 15.49 4.86
C ALA A 51 -18.86 16.02 4.53
N GLN A 52 -19.51 15.44 3.52
CA GLN A 52 -20.87 15.83 3.13
C GLN A 52 -21.92 15.41 4.16
N VAL A 53 -21.75 14.27 4.82
CA VAL A 53 -22.60 13.83 5.94
C VAL A 53 -22.50 14.82 7.11
N VAL A 54 -21.28 15.18 7.52
CA VAL A 54 -21.07 16.12 8.62
C VAL A 54 -21.59 17.52 8.27
N GLN A 55 -21.41 17.96 7.03
CA GLN A 55 -22.01 19.20 6.53
C GLN A 55 -23.54 19.20 6.67
N GLY A 56 -24.21 18.09 6.33
CA GLY A 56 -25.67 17.97 6.46
C GLY A 56 -26.19 17.98 7.90
N ILE A 57 -25.39 17.50 8.85
CA ILE A 57 -25.74 17.46 10.28
C ILE A 57 -25.42 18.80 10.97
N SER A 58 -24.28 19.40 10.64
CA SER A 58 -23.79 20.63 11.27
C SER A 58 -24.33 21.90 10.65
N PHE A 59 -24.90 21.82 9.43
CA PHE A 59 -25.25 22.97 8.58
C PHE A 59 -24.06 23.91 8.31
N ASP A 60 -22.84 23.47 8.57
CA ASP A 60 -21.60 24.19 8.29
C ASP A 60 -20.85 23.49 7.14
N PRO A 61 -20.80 24.08 5.94
CA PRO A 61 -20.07 23.52 4.82
C PRO A 61 -18.55 23.74 4.90
N PHE A 62 -18.09 24.76 5.62
CA PHE A 62 -16.71 25.20 5.51
C PHE A 62 -15.76 24.28 6.28
N THR A 63 -16.11 23.96 7.54
CA THR A 63 -15.26 23.15 8.42
C THR A 63 -15.03 21.72 7.89
N PRO A 64 -16.06 20.96 7.44
CA PRO A 64 -15.87 19.58 6.96
C PRO A 64 -15.07 19.51 5.66
N LEU A 65 -15.27 20.46 4.75
CA LEU A 65 -14.52 20.54 3.48
C LEU A 65 -13.05 20.91 3.71
N LEU A 66 -12.77 21.81 4.67
CA LEU A 66 -11.39 22.16 5.03
C LEU A 66 -10.64 20.95 5.60
N ILE A 67 -11.29 20.16 6.46
CA ILE A 67 -10.73 18.92 7.02
C ILE A 67 -10.47 17.89 5.91
N ALA A 68 -11.44 17.70 5.00
CA ALA A 68 -11.28 16.80 3.86
C ALA A 68 -10.11 17.21 2.95
N ALA A 69 -9.94 18.51 2.70
CA ALA A 69 -8.83 19.04 1.91
C ALA A 69 -7.47 18.79 2.56
N ILE A 70 -7.35 18.96 3.89
CA ILE A 70 -6.13 18.67 4.65
C ILE A 70 -5.81 17.17 4.61
N LEU A 71 -6.81 16.31 4.82
CA LEU A 71 -6.63 14.85 4.74
C LEU A 71 -6.18 14.42 3.34
N TYR A 72 -6.78 14.99 2.30
CA TYR A 72 -6.36 14.75 0.92
C TYR A 72 -4.91 15.19 0.68
N PHE A 73 -4.54 16.39 1.13
CA PHE A 73 -3.17 16.90 0.98
C PHE A 73 -2.12 16.04 1.69
N ILE A 74 -2.45 15.47 2.85
CA ILE A 74 -1.56 14.54 3.57
C ILE A 74 -1.48 13.18 2.85
N LEU A 75 -2.57 12.74 2.22
CA LEU A 75 -2.65 11.44 1.55
C LEU A 75 -1.98 11.45 0.16
N THR A 76 -2.06 12.56 -0.60
CA THR A 76 -1.48 12.67 -1.95
C THR A 76 -0.02 12.19 -2.05
N PRO A 77 0.91 12.57 -1.16
CA PRO A 77 2.31 12.12 -1.22
C PRO A 77 2.53 10.62 -0.99
N TYR A 78 1.54 9.89 -0.49
CA TYR A 78 1.62 8.43 -0.31
C TYR A 78 1.06 7.66 -1.51
N PHE A 79 0.38 8.35 -2.44
CA PHE A 79 -0.22 7.78 -3.63
C PHE A 79 0.55 8.07 -4.93
N ASP A 80 1.46 9.07 -4.92
CA ASP A 80 2.46 9.36 -5.97
C ASP A 80 3.85 8.84 -5.57
#